data_AF-A0A485LPJ7-F1
#
_entry.id   AF-A0A485LPJ7-F1
#
_cell.length_a   1.000
_cell.length_b   1.000
_cell.length_c   1.000
_cell.angle_alpha   90.00
_cell.angle_beta   90.00
_cell.angle_gamma   90.00
#
_symmetry.space_group_name_H-M   'P 1'
#
loop_
_entity.id
_entity.type
_entity.pdbx_description
1 polymer ?
#
loop_
_entity_poly.entity_id
_entity_poly.type
_entity_poly.pdbx_seq_one_letter_code
_entity_poly.pdbx_strand_id
1 'polypeptide(L)'
;MDGPFPTIAQAEALFVNKFQLKTGQTWAQRGFFVKMDGRYDLLRVDRNADRSATWEYYVNDFIDGKATGWYPYTVEGTAETEELWQTHQANHAYNQRIVHSGVYSYHINLDAMTQTNSSTNKRRCIRRILNGHVVVAPGLA
;
A
#
# COMPACT_ATOMS: atom_id res chain seq x y z
N MET A 1 18.90 15.97 22.62
CA MET A 1 18.35 15.01 21.64
C MET A 1 17.45 14.09 22.43
N ASP A 2 16.14 14.28 22.34
CA ASP A 2 15.17 13.44 23.06
C ASP A 2 14.74 12.29 22.14
N GLY A 3 15.52 11.22 22.19
CA GLY A 3 15.23 9.94 21.55
C GLY A 3 15.76 8.82 22.45
N PRO A 4 15.34 7.56 22.22
CA PRO A 4 15.68 6.44 23.12
C PRO A 4 17.18 6.09 23.14
N PHE A 5 18.00 6.76 22.31
CA PHE A 5 19.42 6.47 22.18
C PHE A 5 20.29 7.67 22.62
N PRO A 6 21.25 7.43 23.52
CA PRO A 6 22.23 8.43 23.99
C PRO A 6 22.98 9.19 22.89
N THR A 7 23.24 8.57 21.73
CA THR A 7 23.96 9.19 20.60
C THR A 7 23.43 8.72 19.25
N ILE A 8 23.65 9.52 18.20
CA ILE A 8 23.38 9.12 16.81
C ILE A 8 24.18 7.86 16.45
N ALA A 9 25.47 7.80 16.81
CA ALA A 9 26.33 6.66 16.50
C ALA A 9 25.78 5.33 17.07
N GLN A 10 25.22 5.37 18.28
CA GLN A 10 24.56 4.20 18.86
C GLN A 10 23.29 3.81 18.10
N ALA A 11 22.46 4.79 17.72
CA ALA A 11 21.25 4.54 16.92
C ALA A 11 21.59 3.93 15.56
N GLU A 12 22.61 4.45 14.88
CA GLU A 12 23.10 3.94 13.59
C GLU A 12 23.63 2.51 13.74
N ALA A 13 24.46 2.23 14.75
CA ALA A 13 24.98 0.89 14.98
C ALA A 13 23.87 -0.13 15.23
N LEU A 14 22.86 0.23 16.03
CA LEU A 14 21.70 -0.61 16.29
C LEU A 14 20.86 -0.85 15.03
N PHE A 15 20.64 0.19 14.22
CA PHE A 15 19.93 0.05 12.95
C PHE A 15 20.68 -0.87 11.98
N VAL A 16 22.00 -0.66 11.79
CA VAL A 16 22.82 -1.48 10.89
C VAL A 16 22.81 -2.95 11.32
N ASN A 17 22.93 -3.20 12.62
CA ASN A 17 22.85 -4.55 13.19
C ASN A 17 21.46 -5.17 12.94
N LYS A 18 20.39 -4.45 13.25
CA LYS A 18 19.01 -4.91 13.05
C LYS A 18 18.71 -5.18 11.59
N PHE A 19 19.15 -4.31 10.69
CA PHE A 19 19.03 -4.47 9.24
C PHE A 19 19.68 -5.78 8.82
N GLN A 20 20.95 -6.01 9.18
CA GLN A 20 21.65 -7.23 8.83
C GLN A 20 20.98 -8.48 9.40
N LEU A 21 20.51 -8.45 10.65
CA LEU A 21 19.76 -9.57 11.24
C LEU A 21 18.49 -9.89 10.44
N LYS A 22 17.77 -8.86 10.00
CA LYS A 22 16.46 -8.99 9.34
C LYS A 22 16.56 -9.32 7.86
N THR A 23 17.57 -8.84 7.16
CA THR A 23 17.72 -8.97 5.71
C THR A 23 18.84 -9.91 5.27
N GLY A 24 19.80 -10.20 6.16
CA GLY A 24 21.00 -10.98 5.85
C GLY A 24 22.12 -10.21 5.16
N GLN A 25 21.96 -8.90 4.91
CA GLN A 25 22.94 -8.07 4.22
C GLN A 25 23.34 -6.84 5.03
N THR A 26 24.55 -6.34 4.81
CA THR A 26 25.01 -5.12 5.49
C THR A 26 24.35 -3.88 4.90
N TRP A 27 24.18 -2.83 5.70
CA TRP A 27 23.61 -1.56 5.23
C TRP A 27 24.43 -0.91 4.10
N ALA A 28 25.75 -1.16 4.06
CA ALA A 28 26.62 -0.67 3.00
C ALA A 28 26.24 -1.23 1.61
N GLN A 29 25.64 -2.42 1.55
CA GLN A 29 25.28 -3.11 0.30
C GLN A 29 23.87 -2.75 -0.21
N ARG A 30 23.12 -1.89 0.47
CA ARG A 30 21.72 -1.57 0.14
C ARG A 30 21.46 -1.11 -1.29
N GLY A 31 22.47 -0.53 -1.96
CA GLY A 31 22.35 -0.09 -3.36
C GLY A 31 22.26 -1.26 -4.37
N PHE A 32 22.71 -2.44 -3.97
CA PHE A 32 22.66 -3.68 -4.74
C PHE A 32 21.89 -4.78 -3.99
N PHE A 33 20.92 -4.37 -3.17
CA PHE A 33 20.18 -5.28 -2.31
C PHE A 33 19.48 -6.37 -3.12
N VAL A 34 19.63 -7.62 -2.68
CA VAL A 34 18.90 -8.76 -3.25
C VAL A 34 18.07 -9.42 -2.15
N LYS A 35 16.76 -9.52 -2.34
CA LYS A 35 15.89 -10.21 -1.38
C LYS A 35 16.35 -11.66 -1.15
N MET A 36 16.45 -12.05 0.12
CA MET A 36 16.69 -13.44 0.51
C MET A 36 15.39 -14.08 0.97
N ASP A 37 15.18 -15.35 0.61
CA ASP A 37 14.00 -16.09 1.06
C ASP A 37 13.93 -16.18 2.60
N GLY A 38 12.71 -16.12 3.14
CA GLY A 38 12.45 -16.08 4.59
C GLY A 38 12.96 -14.84 5.33
N ARG A 39 13.49 -13.82 4.63
CA ARG A 39 14.01 -12.57 5.23
C ARG A 39 13.21 -11.35 4.79
N TYR A 40 13.42 -10.24 5.50
CA TYR A 40 12.81 -8.97 5.15
C TYR A 40 13.38 -8.46 3.82
N ASP A 41 12.51 -7.85 3.02
CA ASP A 41 12.87 -7.12 1.81
C ASP A 41 13.17 -5.65 2.13
N LEU A 42 13.80 -4.95 1.18
CA LEU A 42 14.07 -3.51 1.25
C LEU A 42 13.17 -2.77 0.25
N LEU A 43 12.13 -2.13 0.78
CA LEU A 43 11.22 -1.32 -0.05
C LEU A 43 11.93 -0.07 -0.57
N ARG A 44 11.78 0.19 -1.87
CA ARG A 44 12.11 1.46 -2.50
C ARG A 44 11.00 2.45 -2.18
N VAL A 45 11.36 3.60 -1.62
CA VAL A 45 10.41 4.66 -1.28
C VAL A 45 10.59 5.81 -2.25
N ASP A 46 9.57 6.09 -3.06
CA ASP A 46 9.51 7.34 -3.82
C ASP A 46 8.99 8.47 -2.92
N ARG A 47 9.89 9.39 -2.59
CA ARG A 47 9.56 10.56 -1.75
C ARG A 47 8.87 11.67 -2.53
N ASN A 48 8.95 11.65 -3.86
CA ASN A 48 8.39 12.68 -4.74
C ASN A 48 7.02 12.28 -5.31
N ALA A 49 6.55 11.07 -4.99
CA ALA A 49 5.24 10.58 -5.35
C ALA A 49 4.09 11.53 -4.93
N ASP A 50 3.19 11.83 -5.87
CA ASP A 50 1.95 12.57 -5.62
C ASP A 50 0.92 11.65 -4.95
N ARG A 51 0.56 12.00 -3.71
CA ARG A 51 -0.36 11.25 -2.84
C ARG A 51 -1.76 11.88 -2.74
N SER A 52 -2.08 12.81 -3.64
CA SER A 52 -3.37 13.53 -3.64
C SER A 52 -4.50 12.78 -4.35
N ALA A 53 -4.25 11.55 -4.82
CA ALA A 53 -5.25 10.77 -5.52
C ALA A 53 -6.40 10.34 -4.61
N THR A 54 -7.58 10.20 -5.20
CA THR A 54 -8.75 9.62 -4.55
C THR A 54 -9.01 8.21 -5.04
N TRP A 55 -9.69 7.43 -4.20
CA TRP A 55 -10.01 6.04 -4.46
C TRP A 55 -11.51 5.78 -4.30
N GLU A 56 -12.06 5.01 -5.23
CA GLU A 56 -13.49 4.69 -5.25
C GLU A 56 -13.71 3.19 -5.49
N TYR A 57 -14.84 2.68 -5.01
CA TYR A 57 -15.32 1.32 -5.28
C TYR A 57 -16.66 1.32 -6.01
N TYR A 58 -16.88 0.30 -6.82
CA TYR A 58 -18.12 0.16 -7.57
C TYR A 58 -19.18 -0.65 -6.79
N VAL A 59 -20.39 -0.12 -6.77
CA VAL A 59 -21.58 -0.75 -6.18
C VAL A 59 -22.61 -1.00 -7.28
N ASN A 60 -23.18 -2.20 -7.30
CA ASN A 60 -24.23 -2.60 -8.26
C ASN A 60 -25.25 -3.58 -7.65
N ASP A 61 -25.21 -3.78 -6.33
CA ASP A 61 -26.01 -4.76 -5.59
C ASP A 61 -26.94 -4.10 -4.56
N PHE A 62 -27.13 -2.79 -4.68
CA PHE A 62 -28.02 -1.98 -3.85
C PHE A 62 -27.79 -2.08 -2.34
N ILE A 63 -26.56 -2.42 -1.94
CA ILE A 63 -26.19 -2.52 -0.52
C ILE A 63 -26.48 -1.19 0.20
N ASP A 64 -27.10 -1.26 1.38
CA ASP A 64 -27.45 -0.08 2.18
C ASP A 64 -28.28 0.98 1.42
N GLY A 65 -29.09 0.55 0.44
CA GLY A 65 -29.90 1.44 -0.39
C GLY A 65 -29.10 2.29 -1.39
N LYS A 66 -27.81 1.99 -1.59
CA LYS A 66 -26.96 2.69 -2.56
C LYS A 66 -27.43 2.41 -3.99
N ALA A 67 -27.48 3.45 -4.81
CA ALA A 67 -27.65 3.28 -6.25
C ALA A 67 -26.44 2.58 -6.88
N THR A 68 -26.61 2.11 -8.11
CA THR A 68 -25.47 1.60 -8.87
C THR A 68 -24.51 2.75 -9.20
N GLY A 69 -23.23 2.62 -8.88
CA GLY A 69 -22.26 3.69 -9.10
C GLY A 69 -20.93 3.53 -8.36
N TRP A 70 -20.04 4.50 -8.58
CA TRP A 70 -18.77 4.62 -7.87
C TRP A 70 -18.95 5.40 -6.58
N TYR A 71 -18.37 4.90 -5.50
CA TYR A 71 -18.44 5.50 -4.18
C TYR A 71 -17.03 5.72 -3.61
N PRO A 72 -16.77 6.86 -2.94
CA PRO A 72 -15.47 7.14 -2.37
C PRO A 72 -15.15 6.25 -1.18
N TYR A 73 -13.87 5.95 -1.03
CA TYR A 73 -13.31 5.43 0.21
C TYR A 73 -13.41 6.49 1.32
N THR A 74 -13.29 6.06 2.57
CA THR A 74 -13.03 7.02 3.66
C THR A 74 -11.65 7.67 3.49
N VAL A 75 -11.36 8.70 4.29
CA VAL A 75 -10.04 9.37 4.27
C VAL A 75 -8.93 8.38 4.61
N GLU A 76 -9.15 7.52 5.60
CA GLU A 76 -8.20 6.49 6.04
C GLU A 76 -8.01 5.43 4.94
N GLY A 77 -9.10 4.94 4.35
CA GLY A 77 -9.03 3.97 3.27
C GLY A 77 -8.33 4.53 2.02
N THR A 78 -8.55 5.81 1.72
CA THR A 78 -7.83 6.52 0.65
C THR A 78 -6.34 6.58 0.96
N ALA A 79 -5.96 6.99 2.17
CA ALA A 79 -4.56 7.09 2.58
C ALA A 79 -3.83 5.73 2.53
N GLU A 80 -4.45 4.67 3.05
CA GLU A 80 -3.84 3.32 3.06
C GLU A 80 -3.75 2.71 1.64
N THR A 81 -4.77 2.90 0.81
CA THR A 81 -4.76 2.39 -0.58
C THR A 81 -3.77 3.17 -1.44
N GLU A 82 -3.67 4.48 -1.24
CA GLU A 82 -2.70 5.31 -1.93
C GLU A 82 -1.26 5.00 -1.50
N GLU A 83 -1.01 4.74 -0.22
CA GLU A 83 0.30 4.25 0.25
C GLU A 83 0.69 2.92 -0.43
N LEU A 84 -0.27 1.98 -0.53
CA LEU A 84 -0.06 0.73 -1.26
C LEU A 84 0.28 0.99 -2.73
N TRP A 85 -0.46 1.89 -3.40
CA TRP A 85 -0.20 2.25 -4.79
C TRP A 85 1.20 2.81 -5.01
N GLN A 86 1.63 3.77 -4.19
CA GLN A 86 2.96 4.36 -4.31
C GLN A 86 4.07 3.34 -4.03
N THR A 87 3.83 2.44 -3.07
CA THR A 87 4.75 1.33 -2.81
C THR A 87 4.84 0.41 -4.01
N HIS A 88 3.71 0.07 -4.63
CA HIS A 88 3.65 -0.79 -5.80
C HIS A 88 4.39 -0.20 -7.02
N GLN A 89 4.28 1.12 -7.27
CA GLN A 89 4.96 1.76 -8.39
C GLN A 89 6.49 1.58 -8.35
N ALA A 90 7.08 1.62 -7.15
CA ALA A 90 8.52 1.42 -6.97
C ALA A 90 8.89 -0.05 -6.66
N ASN A 91 7.91 -0.91 -6.37
CA ASN A 91 8.08 -2.28 -5.90
C ASN A 91 6.94 -3.18 -6.44
N HIS A 92 6.94 -3.51 -7.73
CA HIS A 92 5.81 -4.16 -8.41
C HIS A 92 5.29 -5.45 -7.75
N ALA A 93 6.14 -6.23 -7.05
CA ALA A 93 5.71 -7.43 -6.33
C ALA A 93 4.80 -7.15 -5.11
N TYR A 94 4.68 -5.89 -4.68
CA TYR A 94 3.91 -5.45 -3.51
C TYR A 94 2.61 -4.77 -3.93
N ASN A 95 1.73 -5.54 -4.56
CA ASN A 95 0.48 -5.08 -5.18
C ASN A 95 -0.78 -5.35 -4.33
N GLN A 96 -0.63 -5.93 -3.14
CA GLN A 96 -1.74 -6.38 -2.30
C GLN A 96 -1.53 -6.01 -0.83
N ARG A 97 -2.60 -5.61 -0.15
CA ARG A 97 -2.63 -5.33 1.30
C ARG A 97 -4.06 -5.37 1.83
N ILE A 98 -4.20 -5.58 3.14
CA ILE A 98 -5.44 -5.29 3.85
C ILE A 98 -5.51 -3.80 4.16
N VAL A 99 -6.61 -3.17 3.74
CA VAL A 99 -6.94 -1.76 3.99
C VAL A 99 -8.20 -1.66 4.83
N HIS A 100 -8.22 -0.72 5.77
CA HIS A 100 -9.40 -0.38 6.57
C HIS A 100 -10.15 0.78 5.93
N SER A 101 -11.47 0.66 5.79
CA SER A 101 -12.31 1.79 5.41
C SER A 101 -13.67 1.71 6.09
N GLY A 102 -13.93 2.68 6.97
CA GLY A 102 -15.05 2.64 7.89
C GLY A 102 -14.92 1.47 8.87
N VAL A 103 -15.97 0.67 9.01
CA VAL A 103 -16.01 -0.48 9.92
C VAL A 103 -15.54 -1.80 9.27
N TYR A 104 -15.11 -1.76 8.02
CA TYR A 104 -14.75 -2.95 7.25
C TYR A 104 -13.26 -2.95 6.90
N SER A 105 -12.71 -4.15 6.77
CA SER A 105 -11.39 -4.40 6.19
C SER A 105 -11.54 -5.06 4.83
N TYR A 106 -10.66 -4.69 3.90
CA TYR A 106 -10.68 -5.16 2.54
C TYR A 106 -9.30 -5.63 2.10
N HIS A 107 -9.26 -6.79 1.44
CA HIS A 107 -8.09 -7.21 0.68
C HIS A 107 -8.07 -6.47 -0.67
N ILE A 108 -7.14 -5.53 -0.80
CA ILE A 108 -6.90 -4.79 -2.03
C ILE A 108 -5.94 -5.58 -2.92
N ASN A 109 -6.26 -5.65 -4.21
CA ASN A 109 -5.38 -6.18 -5.25
C ASN A 109 -5.30 -5.16 -6.39
N LEU A 110 -4.12 -4.56 -6.56
CA LEU A 110 -3.87 -3.50 -7.53
C LEU A 110 -3.69 -4.01 -8.96
N ASP A 111 -3.22 -5.25 -9.18
CA ASP A 111 -3.15 -5.82 -10.53
C ASP A 111 -4.55 -6.06 -11.10
N ALA A 112 -5.45 -6.58 -10.26
CA ALA A 112 -6.84 -6.81 -10.63
C ALA A 112 -7.71 -5.56 -10.49
N MET A 113 -7.20 -4.50 -9.84
CA MET A 113 -7.97 -3.32 -9.40
C MET A 113 -9.29 -3.73 -8.73
N THR A 114 -9.17 -4.53 -7.66
CA THR A 114 -10.33 -4.98 -6.86
C THR A 114 -10.11 -4.82 -5.36
N GLN A 115 -11.21 -4.66 -4.65
CA GLN A 115 -11.29 -4.91 -3.21
C GLN A 115 -12.11 -6.17 -2.93
N THR A 116 -11.75 -6.92 -1.90
CA THR A 116 -12.53 -8.05 -1.38
C THR A 116 -12.76 -7.85 0.10
N ASN A 117 -14.02 -7.76 0.53
CA ASN A 117 -14.36 -7.60 1.94
C ASN A 117 -13.93 -8.85 2.72
N SER A 118 -13.12 -8.68 3.77
CA SER A 118 -12.51 -9.80 4.49
C SER A 118 -13.51 -10.62 5.32
N SER A 119 -14.70 -10.08 5.61
CA SER A 119 -15.73 -10.78 6.39
C SER A 119 -16.74 -11.52 5.50
N THR A 120 -17.06 -10.97 4.33
CA THR A 120 -18.14 -11.48 3.47
C THR A 120 -17.63 -12.10 2.17
N ASN A 121 -16.34 -11.99 1.87
CA ASN A 121 -15.72 -12.33 0.58
C ASN A 121 -16.31 -11.58 -0.63
N LYS A 122 -17.14 -10.55 -0.40
CA LYS A 122 -17.73 -9.76 -1.47
C LYS A 122 -16.64 -8.97 -2.17
N ARG A 123 -16.52 -9.17 -3.48
CA ARG A 123 -15.55 -8.51 -4.35
C ARG A 123 -16.18 -7.34 -5.10
N ARG A 124 -15.45 -6.23 -5.21
CA ARG A 124 -15.85 -5.04 -5.99
C ARG A 124 -14.66 -4.51 -6.78
N CYS A 125 -14.93 -3.92 -7.94
CA CYS A 125 -13.92 -3.14 -8.68
C CYS A 125 -13.59 -1.86 -7.92
N ILE A 126 -12.33 -1.41 -8.03
CA ILE A 126 -11.85 -0.15 -7.48
C ILE A 126 -11.22 0.71 -8.59
N ARG A 127 -11.13 2.01 -8.36
CA ARG A 127 -10.43 2.93 -9.25
C ARG A 127 -9.67 4.00 -8.49
N ARG A 128 -8.57 4.45 -9.11
CA ARG A 128 -7.76 5.59 -8.65
C ARG A 128 -8.01 6.79 -9.55
N ILE A 129 -8.15 7.97 -8.97
CA ILE A 129 -8.31 9.23 -9.71
C ILE A 129 -7.23 10.19 -9.26
N LEU A 130 -6.40 10.65 -10.20
CA LEU A 130 -5.39 11.69 -9.95
C LEU A 130 -5.45 12.72 -11.08
N ASN A 131 -5.70 13.99 -10.75
CA ASN A 131 -5.77 15.09 -11.73
C ASN A 131 -6.69 14.78 -12.93
N GLY A 132 -7.81 14.09 -12.67
CA GLY A 132 -8.77 13.66 -13.70
C GLY A 132 -8.38 12.38 -14.44
N HIS A 133 -7.16 11.87 -14.27
CA HIS A 133 -6.74 10.60 -14.84
C HIS A 133 -7.27 9.43 -14.00
N VAL A 134 -8.02 8.54 -14.64
CA VAL A 134 -8.65 7.38 -14.01
C VAL A 134 -7.85 6.11 -14.31
N VAL A 135 -7.46 5.38 -13.26
CA VAL A 135 -6.90 4.03 -13.37
C VAL A 135 -7.93 3.02 -12.88
N VAL A 136 -8.24 2.03 -13.71
CA VAL A 136 -9.22 0.95 -13.48
C VAL A 136 -8.63 -0.39 -13.92
N ALA A 137 -9.33 -1.49 -13.66
CA ALA A 137 -8.91 -2.81 -14.14
C ALA A 137 -8.76 -2.81 -15.68
N PRO A 138 -7.78 -3.56 -16.22
CA PRO A 138 -7.67 -3.78 -17.66
C PRO A 138 -8.99 -4.33 -18.23
N GLY A 139 -9.52 -3.71 -19.28
CA GLY A 139 -10.76 -4.14 -19.95
C GLY A 139 -12.07 -3.53 -19.45
N LEU A 140 -12.02 -2.52 -18.57
CA LEU A 140 -13.18 -1.72 -18.12
C LEU A 140 -13.12 -0.23 -18.53
N ALA A 141 -12.22 0.13 -19.46
CA ALA A 141 -12.03 1.49 -19.97
C ALA A 141 -12.99 1.81 -21.12
#